data_AF-A0A926BN58-F1
#
_entry.id   AF-A0A926BN58-F1
#
_cell.length_a   1.000
_cell.length_b   1.000
_cell.length_c   1.000
_cell.angle_alpha   90.00
_cell.angle_beta   90.00
_cell.angle_gamma   90.00
#
_symmetry.space_group_name_H-M   'P 1'
#
loop_
_entity.id
_entity.type
_entity.pdbx_description
1 polymer ?
#
loop_
_entity_poly.entity_id
_entity_poly.type
_entity_poly.pdbx_seq_one_letter_code
_entity_poly.pdbx_strand_id
1 'polypeptide(L)'
;MNDAKKPGFVTGRAVLTGLLFAALLCAITPYNDYKIGATYLAGNQFPVGAVFVLLLLAAPMNALLRRFASQATLAPARAFSRAELLTVWTLMLVASGLPSSGMMRFFLPHIAAPQYFSNGVNNWEMKVWGSLPEWLSVSDPAAAKAYFAGYPRGAEFIPWAAWIRPLIGWGSFAACFFVATFCLANLLRKQWIENEKFVFPLVSLPLLLAEDPAPGTKLPPILRQPLLWIAIAFVTGLHALNGLHQLYPSIPPVQTAIQLDTLFTTPPFNQMGQMPALFFPLVVGLSFLLPTEVAFSLWFFFLFFKAQILFGAIYNHDMPSPLGSPAERKFHALQGLGGAIGLVAWTLFAARHHLRDVWEKATNGARAAAIDDSNEMFSYRTTIIGLILSYTGMALWLWLTTVPAPLIALCLLLL
;
A
#
# COMPACT_ATOMS: atom_id res chain seq x y z
N MET A 1 21.44 -21.25 27.25
CA MET A 1 20.29 -20.72 28.00
C MET A 1 20.04 -19.32 27.47
N ASN A 2 19.15 -19.21 26.49
CA ASN A 2 18.83 -17.94 25.84
C ASN A 2 18.01 -17.10 26.82
N ASP A 3 18.54 -15.93 27.21
CA ASP A 3 17.74 -14.86 27.77
C ASP A 3 16.66 -14.49 26.75
N ALA A 4 15.47 -15.04 26.93
CA ALA A 4 14.28 -14.54 26.27
C ALA A 4 14.10 -13.09 26.73
N LYS A 5 14.63 -12.13 25.94
CA LYS A 5 14.39 -10.70 26.12
C LYS A 5 12.90 -10.53 26.37
N LYS A 6 12.53 -10.07 27.57
CA LYS A 6 11.13 -9.79 27.94
C LYS A 6 10.47 -9.01 26.80
N PRO A 7 9.25 -9.39 26.35
CA PRO A 7 8.57 -8.65 25.30
C PRO A 7 8.48 -7.17 25.73
N GLY A 8 9.00 -6.29 24.90
CA GLY A 8 8.96 -4.85 25.18
C GLY A 8 7.50 -4.39 25.17
N PHE A 9 7.06 -3.76 26.25
CA PHE A 9 5.68 -3.30 26.38
C PHE A 9 5.41 -2.12 25.45
N VAL A 10 4.22 -2.11 24.83
CA VAL A 10 3.68 -0.94 24.12
C VAL A 10 3.45 0.18 25.12
N THR A 11 4.05 1.36 24.89
CA THR A 11 3.92 2.51 25.78
C THR A 11 2.92 3.52 25.22
N GLY A 12 2.21 4.24 26.10
CA GLY A 12 1.32 5.33 25.68
C GLY A 12 2.07 6.43 24.91
N ARG A 13 3.33 6.68 25.26
CA ARG A 13 4.21 7.59 24.51
C ARG A 13 4.39 7.15 23.06
N ALA A 14 4.69 5.88 22.81
CA ALA A 14 4.87 5.36 21.46
C ALA A 14 3.59 5.45 20.63
N VAL A 15 2.44 5.17 21.26
CA VAL A 15 1.13 5.31 20.61
C VAL A 15 0.87 6.77 20.24
N LEU A 16 1.05 7.72 21.17
CA LEU A 16 0.85 9.15 20.90
C LEU A 16 1.80 9.66 19.81
N THR A 17 3.08 9.29 19.86
CA THR A 17 4.06 9.66 18.82
C THR A 17 3.67 9.09 17.46
N GLY A 18 3.26 7.81 17.41
CA GLY A 18 2.82 7.17 16.18
C GLY A 18 1.57 7.81 15.58
N LEU A 19 0.56 8.11 16.41
CA LEU A 19 -0.65 8.80 15.98
C LEU A 19 -0.36 10.22 15.49
N LEU A 20 0.53 10.95 16.17
CA LEU A 20 0.94 12.30 15.75
C LEU A 20 1.61 12.28 14.37
N PHE A 21 2.59 11.39 14.16
CA PHE A 21 3.26 11.29 12.86
C PHE A 21 2.34 10.71 11.77
N ALA A 22 1.43 9.81 12.11
CA ALA A 22 0.38 9.35 11.20
C ALA A 22 -0.50 10.53 10.75
N ALA A 23 -1.00 11.35 11.68
CA ALA A 23 -1.79 12.55 11.36
C ALA A 23 -0.99 13.55 10.51
N LEU A 24 0.29 13.76 10.83
CA LEU A 24 1.17 14.63 10.06
C LEU A 24 1.37 14.12 8.63
N LEU A 25 1.63 12.83 8.44
CA LEU A 25 1.72 12.23 7.11
C LEU A 25 0.39 12.37 6.36
N CYS A 26 -0.75 12.16 7.04
CA CYS A 26 -2.06 12.37 6.43
C CYS A 26 -2.29 13.80 5.95
N ALA A 27 -1.81 14.79 6.69
CA ALA A 27 -1.95 16.20 6.32
C ALA A 27 -0.98 16.62 5.20
N ILE A 28 0.26 16.13 5.22
CA ILE A 28 1.31 16.55 4.27
C ILE A 28 1.15 15.83 2.93
N THR A 29 0.73 14.55 2.92
CA THR A 29 0.69 13.74 1.69
C THR A 29 -0.10 14.39 0.56
N PRO A 30 -1.36 14.86 0.73
CA PRO A 30 -2.08 15.51 -0.37
C PRO A 30 -1.42 16.79 -0.87
N TYR A 31 -0.80 17.56 0.03
CA TYR A 31 -0.07 18.78 -0.33
C TYR A 31 1.18 18.44 -1.16
N ASN A 32 1.97 17.48 -0.71
CA ASN A 32 3.16 17.01 -1.41
C ASN A 32 2.82 16.42 -2.79
N ASP A 33 1.85 15.51 -2.82
CA ASP A 33 1.55 14.69 -4.00
C ASP A 33 0.83 15.49 -5.09
N TYR A 34 -0.06 16.42 -4.73
CA TYR A 34 -0.92 17.13 -5.70
C TYR A 34 -0.60 18.61 -5.87
N LYS A 35 -0.14 19.31 -4.83
CA LYS A 35 0.17 20.74 -4.94
C LYS A 35 1.64 20.99 -5.28
N ILE A 36 2.57 20.31 -4.62
CA ILE A 36 4.00 20.38 -4.99
C ILE A 36 4.25 19.55 -6.24
N GLY A 37 3.57 18.39 -6.38
CA GLY A 37 3.86 17.43 -7.44
C GLY A 37 5.17 16.68 -7.21
N ALA A 38 5.58 16.54 -5.95
CA ALA A 38 6.80 15.84 -5.58
C ALA A 38 6.59 14.31 -5.53
N THR A 39 7.67 13.57 -5.30
CA THR A 39 7.61 12.11 -5.10
C THR A 39 6.62 11.75 -3.99
N TYR A 40 5.77 10.76 -4.27
CA TYR A 40 4.75 10.33 -3.31
C TYR A 40 5.35 9.78 -2.01
N LEU A 41 4.91 10.34 -0.89
CA LEU A 41 5.38 9.93 0.45
C LEU A 41 4.98 8.50 0.81
N ALA A 42 3.85 8.04 0.26
CA ALA A 42 3.35 6.67 0.36
C ALA A 42 2.80 6.22 -1.01
N GLY A 43 3.67 6.21 -2.02
CA GLY A 43 3.31 5.87 -3.40
C GLY A 43 3.27 4.37 -3.72
N ASN A 44 3.81 3.53 -2.85
CA ASN A 44 3.97 2.09 -3.07
C ASN A 44 3.88 1.34 -1.72
N GLN A 45 4.04 0.02 -1.77
CA GLN A 45 3.96 -0.87 -0.60
C GLN A 45 5.03 -0.58 0.48
N PHE A 46 6.05 0.23 0.16
CA PHE A 46 7.11 0.62 1.07
C PHE A 46 7.07 2.13 1.34
N PRO A 47 6.28 2.59 2.32
CA PRO A 47 6.00 4.01 2.51
C PRO A 47 7.26 4.79 2.94
N VAL A 48 7.87 5.48 1.98
CA VAL A 48 9.13 6.22 2.15
C VAL A 48 9.02 7.26 3.26
N GLY A 49 7.89 7.96 3.36
CA GLY A 49 7.64 8.93 4.43
C GLY A 49 7.66 8.29 5.82
N ALA A 50 7.10 7.09 5.96
CA ALA A 50 7.10 6.39 7.24
C ALA A 50 8.51 5.89 7.61
N VAL A 51 9.27 5.39 6.62
CA VAL A 51 10.66 4.96 6.80
C VAL A 51 11.54 6.13 7.19
N PHE A 52 11.34 7.29 6.58
CA PHE A 52 12.07 8.51 6.91
C PHE A 52 11.86 8.93 8.36
N VAL A 53 10.60 8.95 8.84
CA VAL A 53 10.32 9.24 10.25
C VAL A 53 10.94 8.19 11.18
N LEU A 54 10.87 6.91 10.83
CA LEU A 54 11.52 5.86 11.62
C LEU A 54 13.03 6.06 11.69
N LEU A 55 13.67 6.43 10.56
CA LEU A 55 15.09 6.76 10.50
C LEU A 55 15.42 7.97 11.39
N LEU A 56 14.60 9.03 11.35
CA LEU A 56 14.76 10.21 12.21
C LEU A 56 14.62 9.88 13.70
N LEU A 57 13.68 9.01 14.06
CA LEU A 57 13.48 8.57 15.44
C LEU A 57 14.63 7.68 15.92
N ALA A 58 15.02 6.69 15.10
CA ALA A 58 16.06 5.72 15.44
C ALA A 58 17.47 6.32 15.46
N ALA A 59 17.76 7.29 14.60
CA ALA A 59 19.10 7.84 14.40
C ALA A 59 19.32 9.15 15.17
N PRO A 60 18.96 10.35 14.65
CA PRO A 60 19.29 11.60 15.32
C PRO A 60 18.57 11.76 16.67
N MET A 61 17.26 11.45 16.74
CA MET A 61 16.50 11.64 17.97
C MET A 61 16.98 10.72 19.08
N ASN A 62 17.05 9.41 18.83
CA ASN A 62 17.52 8.44 19.83
C ASN A 62 18.99 8.67 20.21
N ALA A 63 19.88 9.02 19.28
CA ALA A 63 21.28 9.33 19.62
C ALA A 63 21.38 10.58 20.52
N LEU A 64 20.56 11.60 20.26
CA LEU A 64 20.49 12.82 21.05
C LEU A 64 19.94 12.55 22.46
N LEU A 65 18.82 11.80 22.56
CA LEU A 65 18.23 11.39 23.83
C LEU A 65 19.21 10.55 24.66
N ARG A 66 19.95 9.61 24.04
CA ARG A 66 21.00 8.83 24.71
C ARG A 66 22.17 9.69 25.17
N ARG A 67 22.54 10.72 24.39
CA ARG A 67 23.60 11.67 24.78
C ARG A 67 23.20 12.47 26.03
N PHE A 68 22.00 13.04 26.06
CA PHE A 68 21.57 13.84 27.21
C PHE A 68 21.24 12.99 28.44
N ALA A 69 20.72 11.78 28.24
CA ALA A 69 20.53 10.82 29.34
C ALA A 69 21.85 10.46 30.04
N SER A 70 22.97 10.41 29.30
CA SER A 70 24.30 10.18 29.89
C SER A 70 24.88 11.38 30.66
N GLN A 71 24.26 12.57 30.57
CA GLN A 71 24.78 13.84 31.13
C GLN A 71 23.95 14.41 32.31
N ALA A 72 22.97 13.65 32.82
CA ALA A 72 22.34 13.83 34.14
C ALA A 72 21.86 15.25 34.55
N THR A 73 21.38 16.10 33.63
CA THR A 73 20.95 17.49 33.96
C THR A 73 19.52 17.86 33.56
N LEU A 74 18.84 17.08 32.72
CA LEU A 74 17.42 17.25 32.42
C LEU A 74 16.73 15.89 32.62
N ALA A 75 15.51 15.89 33.17
CA ALA A 75 14.71 14.68 33.45
C ALA A 75 14.83 13.64 32.32
N PRO A 76 14.92 12.33 32.62
CA PRO A 76 15.37 11.34 31.64
C PRO A 76 14.29 11.12 30.58
N ALA A 77 14.30 11.92 29.53
CA ALA A 77 13.64 11.57 28.28
C ALA A 77 14.34 10.32 27.75
N ARG A 78 13.81 9.15 28.12
CA ARG A 78 14.38 7.85 27.75
C ARG A 78 14.36 7.72 26.23
N ALA A 79 15.45 7.27 25.64
CA ALA A 79 15.46 6.90 24.22
C ALA A 79 14.32 5.92 23.92
N PHE A 80 13.78 5.98 22.71
CA PHE A 80 12.77 5.02 22.27
C PHE A 80 13.35 3.62 22.28
N SER A 81 12.66 2.70 22.94
CA SER A 81 13.00 1.28 22.91
C SER A 81 12.66 0.66 21.55
N ARG A 82 13.21 -0.53 21.28
CA ARG A 82 12.86 -1.33 20.09
C ARG A 82 11.34 -1.49 19.91
N ALA A 83 10.62 -1.82 20.99
CA ALA A 83 9.17 -1.99 20.94
C ALA A 83 8.43 -0.68 20.63
N GLU A 84 8.91 0.45 21.18
CA GLU A 84 8.30 1.75 20.91
C GLU A 84 8.52 2.20 19.45
N LEU A 85 9.73 2.01 18.90
CA LEU A 85 10.03 2.32 17.50
C LEU A 85 9.17 1.49 16.54
N LEU A 86 9.05 0.18 16.82
CA LEU A 86 8.20 -0.70 16.02
C LEU A 86 6.71 -0.38 16.15
N THR A 87 6.26 0.05 17.34
CA THR A 87 4.88 0.53 17.53
C THR A 87 4.59 1.76 16.67
N VAL A 88 5.49 2.75 16.68
CA VAL A 88 5.38 3.97 15.85
C VAL A 88 5.35 3.59 14.37
N TRP A 89 6.28 2.74 13.93
CA TRP A 89 6.33 2.22 12.56
C TRP A 89 5.01 1.56 12.14
N THR A 90 4.46 0.65 12.96
CA THR A 90 3.22 -0.06 12.64
C THR A 90 2.03 0.89 12.50
N LEU A 91 1.88 1.86 13.41
CA LEU A 91 0.81 2.87 13.33
C LEU A 91 0.90 3.69 12.05
N MET A 92 2.12 4.10 11.69
CA MET A 92 2.38 4.88 10.49
C MET A 92 2.20 4.06 9.21
N LEU A 93 2.60 2.80 9.20
CA LEU A 93 2.44 1.91 8.06
C LEU A 93 0.96 1.78 7.68
N VAL A 94 0.08 1.55 8.66
CA VAL A 94 -1.37 1.46 8.45
C VAL A 94 -1.95 2.77 7.91
N ALA A 95 -1.56 3.91 8.49
CA ALA A 95 -2.14 5.20 8.12
C ALA A 95 -1.61 5.77 6.79
N SER A 96 -0.33 5.55 6.47
CA SER A 96 0.40 6.30 5.44
C SER A 96 -0.16 6.15 4.02
N GLY A 97 -0.74 5.00 3.67
CA GLY A 97 -1.29 4.77 2.33
C GLY A 97 -2.64 5.44 2.08
N LEU A 98 -3.45 5.66 3.11
CA LEU A 98 -4.83 6.17 3.01
C LEU A 98 -4.96 7.53 2.31
N PRO A 99 -4.13 8.56 2.59
CA PRO A 99 -4.34 9.94 2.12
C PRO A 99 -4.09 10.14 0.63
N SER A 100 -3.51 9.16 -0.07
CA SER A 100 -3.18 9.24 -1.50
C SER A 100 -3.29 7.86 -2.13
N SER A 101 -2.19 7.27 -2.58
CA SER A 101 -2.14 6.10 -3.48
C SER A 101 -2.84 4.85 -2.96
N GLY A 102 -3.01 4.70 -1.64
CA GLY A 102 -3.72 3.56 -1.06
C GLY A 102 -5.25 3.70 -1.03
N MET A 103 -5.79 4.92 -1.11
CA MET A 103 -7.26 5.11 -1.13
C MET A 103 -7.69 6.45 -1.74
N MET A 104 -7.41 7.57 -1.06
CA MET A 104 -8.02 8.89 -1.37
C MET A 104 -7.69 9.40 -2.78
N ARG A 105 -6.56 9.01 -3.36
CA ARG A 105 -6.16 9.35 -4.73
C ARG A 105 -7.21 8.93 -5.75
N PHE A 106 -7.75 7.73 -5.57
CA PHE A 106 -8.76 7.19 -6.47
C PHE A 106 -10.13 7.55 -5.94
N PHE A 107 -10.35 7.40 -4.64
CA PHE A 107 -11.66 7.52 -4.04
C PHE A 107 -12.32 8.91 -4.24
N LEU A 108 -11.64 10.01 -3.88
CA LEU A 108 -12.26 11.34 -3.91
C LEU A 108 -12.63 11.81 -5.33
N PRO A 109 -11.76 11.65 -6.36
CA PRO A 109 -12.16 11.95 -7.73
C PRO A 109 -13.33 11.10 -8.21
N HIS A 110 -13.42 9.81 -7.84
CA HIS A 110 -14.48 8.93 -8.35
C HIS A 110 -15.87 9.30 -7.83
N ILE A 111 -15.98 9.83 -6.62
CA ILE A 111 -17.27 10.26 -6.07
C ILE A 111 -17.70 11.66 -6.55
N ALA A 112 -16.76 12.51 -7.00
CA ALA A 112 -17.04 13.85 -7.52
C ALA A 112 -17.13 13.91 -9.06
N ALA A 113 -16.41 13.04 -9.76
CA ALA A 113 -16.32 13.01 -11.23
C ALA A 113 -17.67 12.89 -11.93
N PRO A 114 -18.62 12.03 -11.49
CA PRO A 114 -19.87 11.87 -12.21
C PRO A 114 -20.65 13.18 -12.34
N GLN A 115 -20.71 13.98 -11.27
CA GLN A 115 -21.36 15.29 -11.27
C GLN A 115 -20.58 16.31 -12.11
N TYR A 116 -19.25 16.36 -11.95
CA TYR A 116 -18.41 17.36 -12.62
C TYR A 116 -18.32 17.17 -14.14
N PHE A 117 -18.19 15.93 -14.60
CA PHE A 117 -18.01 15.62 -16.02
C PHE A 117 -19.34 15.36 -16.75
N SER A 118 -20.49 15.34 -16.06
CA SER A 118 -21.80 15.16 -16.70
C SER A 118 -22.10 16.32 -17.66
N ASN A 119 -22.52 15.98 -18.88
CA ASN A 119 -22.96 16.94 -19.88
C ASN A 119 -23.98 16.29 -20.84
N GLY A 120 -24.64 17.11 -21.66
CA GLY A 120 -25.66 16.65 -22.61
C GLY A 120 -25.15 15.74 -23.75
N VAL A 121 -23.83 15.55 -23.88
CA VAL A 121 -23.24 14.64 -24.88
C VAL A 121 -23.06 13.24 -24.28
N ASN A 122 -22.52 13.14 -23.07
CA ASN A 122 -22.28 11.85 -22.43
C ASN A 122 -23.51 11.27 -21.71
N ASN A 123 -24.41 12.15 -21.25
CA ASN A 123 -25.61 11.82 -20.46
C ASN A 123 -25.29 10.96 -19.23
N TRP A 124 -24.20 11.28 -18.52
CA TRP A 124 -23.77 10.53 -17.33
C TRP A 124 -24.76 10.60 -16.18
N GLU A 125 -25.55 11.66 -16.06
CA GLU A 125 -26.65 11.72 -15.11
C GLU A 125 -27.62 10.55 -15.31
N MET A 126 -28.12 10.35 -16.54
CA MET A 126 -29.01 9.23 -16.84
C MET A 126 -28.32 7.87 -16.78
N LYS A 127 -27.05 7.78 -17.19
CA LYS A 127 -26.35 6.50 -17.39
C LYS A 127 -25.55 6.00 -16.19
N VAL A 128 -25.10 6.89 -15.32
CA VAL A 128 -24.06 6.59 -14.32
C VAL A 128 -24.52 6.92 -12.91
N TRP A 129 -24.94 8.16 -12.63
CA TRP A 129 -25.09 8.61 -11.24
C TRP A 129 -26.49 9.02 -10.80
N GLY A 130 -27.40 9.37 -11.71
CA GLY A 130 -28.75 9.80 -11.37
C GLY A 130 -29.64 8.69 -10.78
N SER A 131 -29.27 7.42 -10.99
CA SER A 131 -29.91 6.26 -10.36
C SER A 131 -29.18 5.76 -9.11
N LEU A 132 -28.00 6.32 -8.80
CA LEU A 132 -27.25 5.92 -7.62
C LEU A 132 -27.85 6.56 -6.37
N PRO A 133 -27.79 5.87 -5.22
CA PRO A 133 -28.11 6.48 -3.95
C PRO A 133 -27.29 7.75 -3.68
N GLU A 134 -27.92 8.79 -3.14
CA GLU A 134 -27.29 10.10 -2.84
C GLU A 134 -26.06 10.01 -1.92
N TRP A 135 -25.96 8.94 -1.12
CA TRP A 135 -24.84 8.72 -0.22
C TRP A 135 -23.59 8.16 -0.92
N LEU A 136 -23.61 7.94 -2.24
CA LEU A 136 -22.45 7.44 -2.99
C LEU A 136 -21.65 8.50 -3.73
N SER A 137 -22.24 9.65 -4.03
CA SER A 137 -21.63 10.67 -4.90
C SER A 137 -21.80 12.07 -4.32
N VAL A 138 -20.91 12.98 -4.73
CA VAL A 138 -21.04 14.40 -4.42
C VAL A 138 -22.04 15.01 -5.40
N SER A 139 -23.30 15.11 -4.99
CA SER A 139 -24.37 15.64 -5.84
C SER A 139 -24.36 17.18 -5.98
N ASP A 140 -23.68 17.89 -5.07
CA ASP A 140 -23.57 19.35 -5.13
C ASP A 140 -22.65 19.79 -6.28
N PRO A 141 -23.17 20.51 -7.30
CA PRO A 141 -22.37 20.95 -8.45
C PRO A 141 -21.23 21.91 -8.07
N ALA A 142 -21.44 22.77 -7.07
CA ALA A 142 -20.44 23.72 -6.63
C ALA A 142 -19.31 23.01 -5.88
N ALA A 143 -19.63 22.01 -5.05
CA ALA A 143 -18.63 21.19 -4.37
C ALA A 143 -17.79 20.36 -5.36
N ALA A 144 -18.44 19.71 -6.34
CA ALA A 144 -17.76 18.95 -7.38
C ALA A 144 -16.85 19.85 -8.24
N LYS A 145 -17.35 21.02 -8.65
CA LYS A 145 -16.55 22.02 -9.38
C LYS A 145 -15.37 22.53 -8.55
N ALA A 146 -15.57 22.83 -7.27
CA ALA A 146 -14.51 23.31 -6.40
C ALA A 146 -13.39 22.28 -6.20
N TYR A 147 -13.72 20.98 -6.21
CA TYR A 147 -12.73 19.89 -6.13
C TYR A 147 -11.79 19.88 -7.35
N PHE A 148 -12.33 19.97 -8.57
CA PHE A 148 -11.54 19.87 -9.79
C PHE A 148 -10.94 21.21 -10.26
N ALA A 149 -11.69 22.31 -10.14
CA ALA A 149 -11.29 23.63 -10.63
C ALA A 149 -10.68 24.54 -9.54
N GLY A 150 -10.78 24.14 -8.27
CA GLY A 150 -10.38 24.96 -7.13
C GLY A 150 -11.47 25.96 -6.68
N TYR A 151 -11.32 26.51 -5.47
CA TYR A 151 -12.22 27.54 -4.94
C TYR A 151 -11.93 28.91 -5.56
N PRO A 152 -12.95 29.74 -5.80
CA PRO A 152 -12.76 31.17 -6.01
C PRO A 152 -11.99 31.79 -4.83
N ARG A 153 -11.06 32.72 -5.12
CA ARG A 153 -10.30 33.42 -4.08
C ARG A 153 -11.26 34.06 -3.06
N GLY A 154 -11.11 33.73 -1.78
CA GLY A 154 -11.95 34.24 -0.68
C GLY A 154 -13.16 33.37 -0.30
N ALA A 155 -13.44 32.27 -1.02
CA ALA A 155 -14.46 31.29 -0.66
C ALA A 155 -13.81 29.97 -0.15
N GLU A 156 -12.84 30.09 0.75
CA GLU A 156 -11.94 29.00 1.19
C GLU A 156 -12.55 28.06 2.25
N PHE A 157 -13.86 27.79 2.19
CA PHE A 157 -14.47 26.82 3.08
C PHE A 157 -14.83 25.55 2.31
N ILE A 158 -14.42 24.40 2.86
CA ILE A 158 -14.81 23.09 2.32
C ILE A 158 -16.30 22.88 2.65
N PRO A 159 -17.17 22.59 1.66
CA PRO A 159 -18.60 22.37 1.88
C PRO A 159 -18.82 20.98 2.48
N TRP A 160 -18.41 20.79 3.73
CA TRP A 160 -18.43 19.49 4.42
C TRP A 160 -19.81 18.80 4.37
N ALA A 161 -20.90 19.57 4.33
CA ALA A 161 -22.25 19.03 4.18
C ALA A 161 -22.44 18.19 2.89
N ALA A 162 -21.79 18.59 1.79
CA ALA A 162 -21.83 17.86 0.52
C ALA A 162 -20.96 16.59 0.53
N TRP A 163 -19.96 16.52 1.41
CA TRP A 163 -19.00 15.41 1.46
C TRP A 163 -19.32 14.39 2.56
N ILE A 164 -19.86 14.81 3.71
CA ILE A 164 -19.96 13.97 4.90
C ILE A 164 -20.79 12.70 4.65
N ARG A 165 -21.88 12.81 3.87
CA ARG A 165 -22.73 11.67 3.52
C ARG A 165 -21.99 10.65 2.64
N PRO A 166 -21.37 11.04 1.49
CA PRO A 166 -20.47 10.18 0.73
C PRO A 166 -19.34 9.55 1.54
N LEU A 167 -18.68 10.36 2.38
CA LEU A 167 -17.55 9.91 3.19
C LEU A 167 -17.96 8.86 4.23
N ILE A 168 -19.12 9.01 4.87
CA ILE A 168 -19.64 8.00 5.81
C ILE A 168 -20.07 6.73 5.05
N GLY A 169 -20.78 6.89 3.94
CA GLY A 169 -21.24 5.77 3.11
C GLY A 169 -20.09 4.89 2.67
N TRP A 170 -19.09 5.45 1.99
CA TRP A 170 -17.90 4.71 1.59
C TRP A 170 -16.94 4.38 2.74
N GLY A 171 -16.89 5.21 3.78
CA GLY A 171 -16.10 4.97 4.98
C GLY A 171 -16.53 3.69 5.72
N SER A 172 -17.83 3.38 5.72
CA SER A 172 -18.35 2.12 6.26
C SER A 172 -17.85 0.90 5.48
N PHE A 173 -17.85 0.97 4.14
CA PHE A 173 -17.30 -0.09 3.29
C PHE A 173 -15.80 -0.26 3.53
N ALA A 174 -15.04 0.85 3.54
CA ALA A 174 -13.62 0.83 3.84
C ALA A 174 -13.34 0.23 5.21
N ALA A 175 -14.12 0.58 6.24
CA ALA A 175 -13.98 0.00 7.58
C ALA A 175 -14.19 -1.52 7.58
N CYS A 176 -15.26 -2.01 6.94
CA CYS A 176 -15.47 -3.45 6.77
C CYS A 176 -14.31 -4.11 6.02
N PHE A 177 -13.83 -3.50 4.93
CA PHE A 177 -12.70 -4.00 4.17
C PHE A 177 -11.42 -4.11 5.03
N PHE A 178 -11.08 -3.07 5.79
CA PHE A 178 -9.93 -3.10 6.70
C PHE A 178 -10.06 -4.20 7.77
N VAL A 179 -11.23 -4.33 8.40
CA VAL A 179 -11.46 -5.40 9.38
C VAL A 179 -11.31 -6.78 8.72
N ALA A 180 -11.83 -6.98 7.51
CA ALA A 180 -11.64 -8.21 6.76
C ALA A 180 -10.15 -8.48 6.50
N THR A 181 -9.38 -7.49 6.04
CA THR A 181 -7.94 -7.63 5.81
C THR A 181 -7.18 -7.99 7.09
N PHE A 182 -7.49 -7.35 8.23
CA PHE A 182 -6.86 -7.69 9.52
C PHE A 182 -7.22 -9.11 9.96
N CYS A 183 -8.46 -9.54 9.75
CA CYS A 183 -8.86 -10.91 10.08
C CYS A 183 -8.19 -11.94 9.16
N LEU A 184 -8.08 -11.68 7.85
CA LEU A 184 -7.34 -12.52 6.92
C LEU A 184 -5.85 -12.60 7.27
N ALA A 185 -5.25 -11.46 7.62
CA ALA A 185 -3.86 -11.41 8.06
C ALA A 185 -3.66 -12.27 9.33
N ASN A 186 -4.55 -12.16 10.33
CA ASN A 186 -4.48 -13.00 11.53
C ASN A 186 -4.70 -14.49 11.22
N LEU A 187 -5.66 -14.80 10.34
CA LEU A 187 -5.96 -16.17 9.91
C LEU A 187 -4.76 -16.86 9.26
N LEU A 188 -4.08 -16.14 8.36
CA LEU A 188 -2.97 -16.68 7.55
C LEU A 188 -1.60 -16.51 8.21
N ARG A 189 -1.47 -15.67 9.25
CA ARG A 189 -0.19 -15.37 9.93
C ARG A 189 0.56 -16.65 10.28
N LYS A 190 -0.07 -17.57 11.01
CA LYS A 190 0.56 -18.81 11.45
C LYS A 190 0.98 -19.68 10.28
N GLN A 191 0.10 -19.83 9.29
CA GLN A 191 0.35 -20.61 8.09
C GLN A 191 1.57 -20.06 7.32
N TRP A 192 1.61 -18.75 7.08
CA TRP A 192 2.69 -18.13 6.31
C TRP A 192 4.01 -18.07 7.08
N ILE A 193 3.98 -17.75 8.38
CA ILE A 193 5.21 -17.56 9.17
C ILE A 193 5.78 -18.89 9.64
N GLU A 194 4.96 -19.78 10.19
CA GLU A 194 5.44 -20.99 10.89
C GLU A 194 5.51 -22.20 9.94
N ASN A 195 4.46 -22.41 9.12
CA ASN A 195 4.37 -23.59 8.25
C ASN A 195 5.10 -23.37 6.91
N GLU A 196 4.86 -22.23 6.25
CA GLU A 196 5.42 -21.93 4.92
C GLU A 196 6.73 -21.13 4.99
N LYS A 197 7.08 -20.58 6.15
CA LYS A 197 8.30 -19.77 6.39
C LYS A 197 8.50 -18.68 5.33
N PHE A 198 7.40 -18.03 4.97
CA PHE A 198 7.38 -16.96 3.98
C PHE A 198 8.29 -15.81 4.45
N VAL A 199 9.10 -15.29 3.53
CA VAL A 199 10.02 -14.18 3.82
C VAL A 199 9.26 -12.86 3.67
N PHE A 200 9.48 -11.92 4.60
CA PHE A 200 8.87 -10.58 4.57
C PHE A 200 9.94 -9.49 4.41
N PRO A 201 10.48 -9.26 3.18
CA PRO A 201 11.59 -8.34 2.94
C PRO A 201 11.35 -6.92 3.45
N LEU A 202 10.11 -6.43 3.35
CA LEU A 202 9.74 -5.06 3.71
C LEU A 202 9.84 -4.80 5.23
N VAL A 203 9.80 -5.84 6.06
CA VAL A 203 9.88 -5.71 7.53
C VAL A 203 11.34 -5.68 8.02
N SER A 204 12.29 -6.13 7.19
CA SER A 204 13.71 -6.23 7.55
C SER A 204 14.33 -4.88 7.91
N LEU A 205 14.11 -3.83 7.11
CA LEU A 205 14.70 -2.51 7.38
C LEU A 205 14.19 -1.90 8.71
N PRO A 206 12.87 -1.86 8.99
CA PRO A 206 12.37 -1.41 10.29
C PRO A 206 12.96 -2.19 11.48
N LEU A 207 13.12 -3.51 11.35
CA LEU A 207 13.73 -4.34 12.39
C LEU A 207 15.20 -3.98 12.64
N LEU A 208 15.97 -3.74 11.58
CA LEU A 208 17.39 -3.33 11.66
C LEU A 208 17.54 -1.93 12.27
N LEU A 209 16.65 -0.98 11.92
CA LEU A 209 16.65 0.37 12.49
C LEU A 209 16.24 0.38 13.97
N ALA A 210 15.37 -0.55 14.38
CA ALA A 210 14.91 -0.68 15.75
C ALA A 210 15.85 -1.53 16.64
N GLU A 211 16.98 -2.01 16.12
CA GLU A 211 17.93 -2.81 16.89
C GLU A 211 18.59 -1.99 18.00
N ASP A 212 18.83 -2.63 19.16
CA ASP A 212 19.52 -1.98 20.27
C ASP A 212 20.99 -1.70 19.88
N PRO A 213 21.53 -0.50 20.17
CA PRO A 213 22.94 -0.22 19.97
C PRO A 213 23.85 -1.16 20.78
N ALA A 214 25.02 -1.49 20.24
CA ALA A 214 26.06 -2.20 20.98
C ALA A 214 26.54 -1.36 22.19
N PRO A 215 27.01 -1.99 23.28
CA PRO A 215 27.56 -1.29 24.44
C PRO A 215 28.60 -0.24 24.03
N GLY A 216 28.49 0.97 24.60
CA GLY A 216 29.37 2.10 24.28
C GLY A 216 28.99 2.88 23.01
N THR A 217 27.96 2.46 22.26
CA THR A 217 27.49 3.17 21.06
C THR A 217 26.08 3.71 21.19
N LYS A 218 25.76 4.75 20.42
CA LYS A 218 24.47 5.43 20.47
C LYS A 218 23.57 5.10 19.28
N LEU A 219 24.14 4.57 18.20
CA LEU A 219 23.46 4.25 16.95
C LEU A 219 23.33 2.73 16.78
N PRO A 220 22.25 2.24 16.16
CA PRO A 220 22.10 0.83 15.80
C PRO A 220 23.20 0.39 14.81
N PRO A 221 23.55 -0.91 14.78
CA PRO A 221 24.65 -1.43 13.97
C PRO A 221 24.58 -1.06 12.48
N ILE A 222 23.39 -1.13 11.88
CA ILE A 222 23.18 -0.82 10.45
C ILE A 222 23.61 0.62 10.10
N LEU A 223 23.33 1.59 10.99
CA LEU A 223 23.67 2.99 10.77
C LEU A 223 25.15 3.32 11.00
N ARG A 224 25.94 2.35 11.45
CA ARG A 224 27.38 2.49 11.60
C ARG A 224 28.14 1.94 10.38
N GLN A 225 27.45 1.30 9.45
CA GLN A 225 28.08 0.75 8.25
C GLN A 225 28.37 1.87 7.25
N PRO A 226 29.63 2.09 6.83
CA PRO A 226 29.98 3.17 5.90
C PRO A 226 29.34 2.98 4.52
N LEU A 227 29.19 1.72 4.08
CA LEU A 227 28.53 1.38 2.81
C LEU A 227 27.08 1.87 2.75
N LEU A 228 26.35 1.83 3.88
CA LEU A 228 24.99 2.36 3.94
C LEU A 228 24.97 3.85 3.61
N TRP A 229 25.88 4.63 4.20
CA TRP A 229 25.93 6.07 3.98
C TRP A 229 26.39 6.44 2.57
N ILE A 230 27.30 5.65 1.98
CA ILE A 230 27.67 5.78 0.57
C ILE A 230 26.43 5.55 -0.31
N ALA A 231 25.65 4.51 -0.04
CA ALA A 231 24.41 4.23 -0.78
C ALA A 231 23.36 5.34 -0.60
N ILE A 232 23.13 5.80 0.64
CA ILE A 232 22.23 6.92 0.94
C ILE A 232 22.67 8.18 0.19
N ALA A 233 23.96 8.52 0.23
CA ALA A 233 24.50 9.70 -0.44
C ALA A 233 24.36 9.59 -1.97
N PHE A 234 24.64 8.41 -2.54
CA PHE A 234 24.48 8.16 -3.97
C PHE A 234 23.03 8.29 -4.42
N VAL A 235 22.10 7.60 -3.77
CA VAL A 235 20.67 7.60 -4.15
C VAL A 235 20.05 8.98 -3.91
N THR A 236 20.34 9.61 -2.77
CA THR A 236 19.85 10.96 -2.46
C THR A 236 20.43 11.97 -3.44
N GLY A 237 21.72 11.86 -3.78
CA GLY A 237 22.37 12.72 -4.77
C GLY A 237 21.75 12.60 -6.16
N LEU A 238 21.48 11.38 -6.62
CA LEU A 238 20.80 11.12 -7.89
C LEU A 238 19.40 11.76 -7.92
N HIS A 239 18.60 11.56 -6.88
CA HIS A 239 17.27 12.17 -6.81
C HIS A 239 17.32 13.69 -6.62
N ALA A 240 18.30 14.21 -5.88
CA ALA A 240 18.49 15.64 -5.70
C ALA A 240 18.87 16.32 -7.02
N LEU A 241 19.78 15.74 -7.81
CA LEU A 241 20.12 16.25 -9.14
C LEU A 241 18.90 16.28 -10.07
N ASN A 242 18.11 15.21 -10.10
CA ASN A 242 16.90 15.16 -10.90
C ASN A 242 15.80 16.12 -10.40
N GLY A 243 15.69 16.32 -9.08
CA GLY A 243 14.78 17.32 -8.51
C GLY A 243 15.24 18.75 -8.80
N LEU A 244 16.56 19.01 -8.74
CA LEU A 244 17.13 20.29 -9.11
C LEU A 244 16.94 20.61 -10.59
N HIS A 245 17.05 19.62 -11.49
CA HIS A 245 16.71 19.80 -12.91
C HIS A 245 15.27 20.28 -13.11
N GLN A 246 14.32 19.76 -12.33
CA GLN A 246 12.92 20.21 -12.43
C GLN A 246 12.73 21.67 -12.00
N LEU A 247 13.47 22.13 -10.98
CA LEU A 247 13.43 23.51 -10.52
C LEU A 247 14.25 24.45 -11.43
N TYR A 248 15.38 23.95 -11.94
CA TYR A 248 16.35 24.66 -12.75
C TYR A 248 16.73 23.81 -13.97
N PRO A 249 16.00 23.95 -15.10
CA PRO A 249 16.21 23.13 -16.30
C PRO A 249 17.63 23.20 -16.91
N SER A 250 18.45 24.17 -16.49
CA SER A 250 19.86 24.29 -16.87
C SER A 250 20.75 23.18 -16.33
N ILE A 251 20.34 22.49 -15.25
CA ILE A 251 21.09 21.37 -14.68
C ILE A 251 20.73 20.11 -15.48
N PRO A 252 21.67 19.38 -16.10
CA PRO A 252 21.33 18.19 -16.88
C PRO A 252 20.80 17.06 -15.97
N PRO A 253 19.70 16.38 -16.36
CA PRO A 253 19.16 15.28 -15.58
C PRO A 253 19.99 14.00 -15.77
N VAL A 254 19.96 13.13 -14.77
CA VAL A 254 20.40 11.74 -14.91
C VAL A 254 19.22 10.93 -15.41
N GLN A 255 19.33 10.42 -16.63
CA GLN A 255 18.27 9.64 -17.26
C GLN A 255 18.11 8.28 -16.55
N THR A 256 16.99 8.11 -15.83
CA THR A 256 16.63 6.87 -15.13
C THR A 256 15.56 6.07 -15.86
N ALA A 257 15.13 6.49 -17.04
CA ALA A 257 14.08 5.85 -17.82
C ALA A 257 14.43 5.92 -19.32
N ILE A 258 14.38 4.75 -19.96
CA ILE A 258 14.61 4.61 -21.41
C ILE A 258 13.43 3.83 -22.00
N GLN A 259 12.82 4.35 -23.06
CA GLN A 259 11.75 3.66 -23.79
C GLN A 259 12.38 2.77 -24.86
N LEU A 260 12.48 1.46 -24.61
CA LEU A 260 13.09 0.52 -25.55
C LEU A 260 12.23 0.26 -26.79
N ASP A 261 10.93 0.52 -26.72
CA ASP A 261 10.00 0.38 -27.85
C ASP A 261 10.34 1.31 -29.02
N THR A 262 11.02 2.43 -28.75
CA THR A 262 11.54 3.33 -29.80
C THR A 262 12.58 2.67 -30.71
N LEU A 263 13.20 1.57 -30.26
CA LEU A 263 14.15 0.79 -31.06
C LEU A 263 13.42 -0.17 -32.04
N PHE A 264 12.13 -0.42 -31.83
CA PHE A 264 11.33 -1.39 -32.59
C PHE A 264 10.25 -0.67 -33.40
N THR A 265 10.62 -0.02 -34.50
CA THR A 265 9.69 0.81 -35.30
C THR A 265 9.04 0.07 -36.47
N THR A 266 9.56 -1.10 -36.86
CA THR A 266 9.08 -1.88 -38.00
C THR A 266 8.14 -3.03 -37.59
N PRO A 267 7.11 -3.34 -38.39
CA PRO A 267 6.29 -4.54 -38.17
C PRO A 267 7.10 -5.84 -38.28
N PRO A 268 6.77 -6.89 -37.50
CA PRO A 268 5.71 -6.94 -36.48
C PRO A 268 6.14 -6.43 -35.09
N PHE A 269 7.43 -6.09 -34.91
CA PHE A 269 8.01 -5.71 -33.62
C PHE A 269 7.45 -4.41 -33.03
N ASN A 270 7.02 -3.47 -33.87
CA ASN A 270 6.37 -2.24 -33.45
C ASN A 270 5.04 -2.45 -32.71
N GLN A 271 4.46 -3.66 -32.75
CA GLN A 271 3.22 -3.97 -32.05
C GLN A 271 3.39 -4.41 -30.60
N MET A 272 4.63 -4.67 -30.14
CA MET A 272 4.96 -5.12 -28.78
C MET A 272 4.52 -4.13 -27.67
N GLY A 273 4.16 -2.90 -28.04
CA GLY A 273 3.73 -1.85 -27.11
C GLY A 273 4.89 -1.31 -26.29
N GLN A 274 4.59 -0.59 -25.21
CA GLN A 274 5.60 0.10 -24.40
C GLN A 274 6.58 -0.88 -23.74
N MET A 275 7.88 -0.53 -23.79
CA MET A 275 8.95 -1.30 -23.15
C MET A 275 9.85 -0.38 -22.32
N PRO A 276 9.35 0.18 -21.21
CA PRO A 276 10.13 1.09 -20.39
C PRO A 276 11.20 0.33 -19.59
N ALA A 277 12.46 0.65 -19.82
CA ALA A 277 13.58 0.26 -18.96
C ALA A 277 13.76 1.34 -17.89
N LEU A 278 13.30 1.05 -16.68
CA LEU A 278 13.28 1.99 -15.56
C LEU A 278 14.32 1.60 -14.51
N PHE A 279 15.26 2.49 -14.23
CA PHE A 279 16.20 2.35 -13.14
C PHE A 279 15.63 2.97 -11.86
N PHE A 280 15.08 2.11 -10.99
CA PHE A 280 14.58 2.49 -9.67
C PHE A 280 15.50 1.92 -8.58
N PRO A 281 16.36 2.72 -7.92
CA PRO A 281 17.27 2.24 -6.88
C PRO A 281 16.59 1.47 -5.75
N LEU A 282 15.38 1.90 -5.36
CA LEU A 282 14.57 1.19 -4.35
C LEU A 282 14.19 -0.22 -4.81
N VAL A 283 13.74 -0.37 -6.06
CA VAL A 283 13.37 -1.68 -6.63
C VAL A 283 14.60 -2.55 -6.76
N VAL A 284 15.73 -2.01 -7.20
CA VAL A 284 17.02 -2.74 -7.25
C VAL A 284 17.38 -3.27 -5.85
N GLY A 285 17.30 -2.44 -4.81
CA GLY A 285 17.58 -2.83 -3.43
C GLY A 285 16.64 -3.91 -2.89
N LEU A 286 15.34 -3.81 -3.19
CA LEU A 286 14.36 -4.81 -2.78
C LEU A 286 14.52 -6.13 -3.57
N SER A 287 14.90 -6.07 -4.84
CA SER A 287 15.13 -7.24 -5.69
C SER A 287 16.27 -8.13 -5.17
N PHE A 288 17.28 -7.57 -4.48
CA PHE A 288 18.31 -8.36 -3.80
C PHE A 288 17.78 -9.25 -2.68
N LEU A 289 16.61 -8.94 -2.12
CA LEU A 289 15.97 -9.72 -1.07
C LEU A 289 14.98 -10.76 -1.64
N LEU A 290 14.75 -10.78 -2.94
CA LEU A 290 13.84 -11.71 -3.59
C LEU A 290 14.53 -13.07 -3.82
N PRO A 291 13.81 -14.19 -3.70
CA PRO A 291 14.29 -15.48 -4.17
C PRO A 291 14.60 -15.44 -5.67
N THR A 292 15.63 -16.18 -6.09
CA THR A 292 16.12 -16.19 -7.48
C THR A 292 15.03 -16.61 -8.47
N GLU A 293 14.17 -17.56 -8.10
CA GLU A 293 13.04 -18.00 -8.93
C GLU A 293 12.00 -16.90 -9.15
N VAL A 294 11.76 -16.05 -8.14
CA VAL A 294 10.84 -14.91 -8.24
C VAL A 294 11.46 -13.84 -9.13
N ALA A 295 12.75 -13.52 -8.93
CA ALA A 295 13.48 -12.56 -9.76
C ALA A 295 13.53 -12.99 -11.23
N PHE A 296 13.76 -14.28 -11.50
CA PHE A 296 13.71 -14.85 -12.85
C PHE A 296 12.32 -14.69 -13.48
N SER A 297 11.27 -15.04 -12.72
CA SER A 297 9.89 -14.97 -13.21
C SER A 297 9.50 -13.56 -13.66
N LEU A 298 9.90 -12.51 -12.95
CA LEU A 298 9.51 -11.12 -13.26
C LEU A 298 9.94 -10.69 -14.67
N TRP A 299 11.21 -10.89 -15.06
CA TRP A 299 11.67 -10.48 -16.39
C TRP A 299 11.28 -11.50 -17.46
N PHE A 300 11.28 -12.80 -17.13
CA PHE A 300 10.92 -13.85 -18.08
C PHE A 300 9.47 -13.70 -18.52
N PHE A 301 8.52 -13.58 -17.59
CA PHE A 301 7.10 -13.43 -17.93
C PHE A 301 6.80 -12.09 -18.62
N PHE A 302 7.54 -11.02 -18.30
CA PHE A 302 7.47 -9.78 -19.06
C PHE A 302 7.80 -10.01 -20.54
N LEU A 303 8.93 -10.66 -20.85
CA LEU A 303 9.32 -10.97 -22.23
C LEU A 303 8.38 -11.99 -22.88
N PHE A 304 7.88 -12.97 -22.11
CA PHE A 304 6.90 -13.94 -22.58
C PHE A 304 5.60 -13.26 -23.03
N PHE A 305 5.08 -12.29 -22.26
CA PHE A 305 3.93 -11.50 -22.66
C PHE A 305 4.20 -10.67 -23.93
N LYS A 306 5.41 -10.11 -24.08
CA LYS A 306 5.79 -9.43 -25.32
C LYS A 306 5.85 -10.39 -26.52
N ALA A 307 6.36 -11.61 -26.32
CA ALA A 307 6.34 -12.65 -27.34
C ALA A 307 4.91 -13.04 -27.72
N GLN A 308 3.99 -13.19 -26.77
CA GLN A 308 2.58 -13.46 -27.06
C GLN A 308 1.92 -12.37 -27.91
N ILE A 309 2.18 -11.09 -27.60
CA ILE A 309 1.72 -9.97 -28.45
C ILE A 309 2.30 -10.09 -29.86
N LEU A 310 3.61 -10.38 -29.98
CA LEU A 310 4.27 -10.52 -31.27
C LEU A 310 3.67 -11.66 -32.10
N PHE A 311 3.40 -12.81 -31.48
CA PHE A 311 2.70 -13.92 -32.14
C PHE A 311 1.31 -13.51 -32.59
N GLY A 312 0.53 -12.86 -31.73
CA GLY A 312 -0.79 -12.34 -32.10
C GLY A 312 -0.72 -11.38 -33.30
N ALA A 313 0.29 -10.51 -33.33
CA ALA A 313 0.53 -9.57 -34.44
C ALA A 313 0.89 -10.29 -35.74
N ILE A 314 1.75 -11.32 -35.69
CA ILE A 314 2.16 -12.13 -36.86
C ILE A 314 0.95 -12.84 -37.49
N TYR A 315 0.04 -13.37 -36.65
CA TYR A 315 -1.19 -14.03 -37.11
C TYR A 315 -2.37 -13.06 -37.36
N ASN A 316 -2.12 -11.75 -37.30
CA ASN A 316 -3.12 -10.70 -37.50
C ASN A 316 -4.36 -10.86 -36.60
N HIS A 317 -4.15 -11.33 -35.37
CA HIS A 317 -5.19 -11.46 -34.36
C HIS A 317 -5.55 -10.09 -33.79
N ASP A 318 -6.84 -9.79 -33.68
CA ASP A 318 -7.29 -8.58 -32.99
C ASP A 318 -6.95 -8.66 -31.50
N MET A 319 -6.17 -7.68 -31.03
CA MET A 319 -5.68 -7.59 -29.65
C MET A 319 -6.14 -6.26 -29.04
N PRO A 320 -7.42 -6.15 -28.68
CA PRO A 320 -7.96 -4.92 -28.12
C PRO A 320 -7.23 -4.58 -26.82
N SER A 321 -7.05 -3.28 -26.60
CA SER A 321 -6.49 -2.75 -25.36
C SER A 321 -7.59 -2.44 -24.34
N PRO A 322 -7.36 -2.65 -23.02
CA PRO A 322 -8.20 -2.08 -21.98
C PRO A 322 -8.07 -0.55 -22.00
N LEU A 323 -9.20 0.16 -22.15
CA LEU A 323 -9.26 1.63 -22.05
C LEU A 323 -8.31 2.38 -23.02
N GLY A 324 -7.88 1.75 -24.11
CA GLY A 324 -6.96 2.35 -25.09
C GLY A 324 -5.49 2.43 -24.64
N SER A 325 -5.10 1.79 -23.53
CA SER A 325 -3.72 1.73 -23.06
C SER A 325 -2.77 1.01 -24.05
N PRO A 326 -1.68 1.64 -24.50
CA PRO A 326 -0.70 0.97 -25.36
C PRO A 326 0.18 -0.04 -24.61
N ALA A 327 0.11 -0.09 -23.28
CA ALA A 327 0.96 -0.93 -22.45
C ALA A 327 0.44 -2.37 -22.32
N GLU A 328 -0.89 -2.55 -22.33
CA GLU A 328 -1.53 -3.82 -22.02
C GLU A 328 -2.58 -4.21 -23.05
N ARG A 329 -2.74 -5.52 -23.26
CA ARG A 329 -3.81 -6.10 -24.09
C ARG A 329 -4.85 -6.74 -23.17
N LYS A 330 -6.12 -6.76 -23.58
CA LYS A 330 -7.22 -7.29 -22.75
C LYS A 330 -6.97 -8.73 -22.29
N PHE A 331 -6.36 -9.56 -23.13
CA PHE A 331 -6.07 -10.95 -22.78
C PHE A 331 -5.04 -11.08 -21.64
N HIS A 332 -4.09 -10.15 -21.49
CA HIS A 332 -3.17 -10.13 -20.36
C HIS A 332 -3.92 -9.93 -19.04
N ALA A 333 -4.89 -9.00 -19.01
CA ALA A 333 -5.72 -8.77 -17.83
C ALA A 333 -6.53 -10.02 -17.46
N LEU A 334 -7.06 -10.74 -18.45
CA LEU A 334 -7.79 -12.01 -18.22
C LEU A 334 -6.86 -13.13 -17.73
N GLN A 335 -5.65 -13.24 -18.28
CA GLN A 335 -4.65 -14.20 -17.78
C GLN A 335 -4.22 -13.88 -16.35
N GLY A 336 -4.01 -12.58 -16.05
CA GLY A 336 -3.72 -12.12 -14.69
C GLY A 336 -4.83 -12.44 -13.70
N LEU A 337 -6.10 -12.23 -14.09
CA LEU A 337 -7.26 -12.61 -13.30
C LEU A 337 -7.32 -14.14 -13.07
N GLY A 338 -7.12 -14.94 -14.11
CA GLY A 338 -7.05 -16.40 -13.99
C GLY A 338 -5.92 -16.86 -13.07
N GLY A 339 -4.75 -16.21 -13.16
CA GLY A 339 -3.61 -16.44 -12.28
C GLY A 339 -3.93 -16.10 -10.82
N ALA A 340 -4.61 -14.98 -10.55
CA ALA A 340 -5.04 -14.59 -9.21
C ALA A 340 -6.04 -15.60 -8.61
N ILE A 341 -7.04 -16.03 -9.38
CA ILE A 341 -8.00 -17.06 -8.95
C ILE A 341 -7.27 -18.39 -8.67
N GLY A 342 -6.35 -18.79 -9.55
CA GLY A 342 -5.53 -19.98 -9.37
C GLY A 342 -4.66 -19.92 -8.11
N LEU A 343 -4.04 -18.76 -7.84
CA LEU A 343 -3.26 -18.53 -6.63
C LEU A 343 -4.14 -18.64 -5.38
N VAL A 344 -5.32 -17.98 -5.36
CA VAL A 344 -6.26 -18.08 -4.24
C VAL A 344 -6.69 -19.52 -4.00
N ALA A 345 -7.07 -20.25 -5.06
CA ALA A 345 -7.45 -21.65 -4.97
C ALA A 345 -6.30 -22.53 -4.42
N TRP A 346 -5.07 -22.29 -4.88
CA TRP A 346 -3.89 -22.99 -4.38
C TRP A 346 -3.58 -22.65 -2.92
N THR A 347 -3.65 -21.38 -2.53
CA THR A 347 -3.43 -20.94 -1.13
C THR A 347 -4.46 -21.57 -0.20
N LEU A 348 -5.74 -21.58 -0.58
CA LEU A 348 -6.79 -22.25 0.19
C LEU A 348 -6.57 -23.76 0.27
N PHE A 349 -6.15 -24.38 -0.83
CA PHE A 349 -5.83 -25.81 -0.85
C PHE A 349 -4.63 -26.14 0.06
N ALA A 350 -3.55 -25.37 -0.01
CA ALA A 350 -2.35 -25.55 0.81
C ALA A 350 -2.66 -25.35 2.30
N ALA A 351 -3.46 -24.33 2.63
CA ALA A 351 -3.84 -23.99 3.99
C ALA A 351 -4.99 -24.85 4.56
N ARG A 352 -5.59 -25.78 3.80
CA ARG A 352 -6.83 -26.50 4.18
C ARG A 352 -6.81 -27.15 5.56
N HIS A 353 -5.67 -27.71 5.99
CA HIS A 353 -5.54 -28.33 7.31
C HIS A 353 -5.51 -27.28 8.41
N HIS A 354 -4.77 -26.19 8.21
CA HIS A 354 -4.77 -25.05 9.12
C HIS A 354 -6.15 -24.38 9.22
N LEU A 355 -6.81 -24.16 8.08
CA LEU A 355 -8.17 -23.60 8.05
C LEU A 355 -9.19 -24.48 8.78
N ARG A 356 -9.05 -25.81 8.66
CA ARG A 356 -9.85 -26.75 9.45
C ARG A 356 -9.59 -26.59 10.95
N ASP A 357 -8.33 -26.49 11.36
CA ASP A 357 -7.97 -26.30 12.77
C ASP A 357 -8.54 -24.98 13.31
N VAL A 358 -8.41 -23.88 12.56
CA VAL A 358 -9.03 -22.58 12.93
C VAL A 358 -10.55 -22.74 13.11
N TRP A 359 -11.22 -23.42 12.18
CA TRP A 359 -12.67 -23.65 12.26
C TRP A 359 -13.06 -24.50 13.48
N GLU A 360 -12.34 -25.60 13.73
CA GLU A 360 -12.55 -26.46 14.90
C GLU A 360 -12.32 -25.67 16.21
N LYS A 361 -11.31 -24.78 16.27
CA LYS A 361 -11.09 -23.88 17.42
C LYS A 361 -12.22 -22.85 17.58
N ALA A 362 -12.64 -22.21 16.50
CA ALA A 362 -13.65 -21.15 16.53
C ALA A 362 -15.05 -21.66 16.95
N THR A 363 -15.38 -22.89 16.55
CA THR A 363 -16.68 -23.55 16.84
C THR A 363 -16.65 -24.43 18.10
N ASN A 364 -15.54 -24.43 18.85
CA ASN A 364 -15.32 -25.29 20.01
C ASN A 364 -15.54 -26.78 19.71
N GLY A 365 -15.06 -27.23 18.55
CA GLY A 365 -15.09 -28.62 18.11
C GLY A 365 -14.13 -29.53 18.86
N ALA A 366 -14.10 -30.81 18.49
CA ALA A 366 -13.38 -31.86 19.22
C ALA A 366 -11.89 -31.59 19.48
N ARG A 367 -11.22 -30.83 18.60
CA ARG A 367 -9.77 -30.50 18.70
C ARG A 367 -9.50 -29.11 19.27
N ALA A 368 -10.52 -28.34 19.66
CA ALA A 368 -10.36 -26.95 20.11
C ALA A 368 -9.41 -26.79 21.30
N ALA A 369 -9.36 -27.77 22.21
CA ALA A 369 -8.46 -27.76 23.36
C ALA A 369 -6.99 -27.95 22.99
N ALA A 370 -6.69 -28.59 21.85
CA ALA A 370 -5.32 -28.89 21.41
C ALA A 370 -4.73 -27.78 20.53
N ILE A 371 -5.55 -26.84 20.07
CA ILE A 371 -5.15 -25.78 19.13
C ILE A 371 -4.84 -24.53 19.93
N ASP A 372 -3.58 -24.06 19.87
CA ASP A 372 -3.12 -22.85 20.54
C ASP A 372 -3.14 -21.64 19.60
N ASP A 373 -3.93 -20.63 19.96
CA ASP A 373 -4.07 -19.32 19.31
C ASP A 373 -3.63 -18.15 20.22
N SER A 374 -2.89 -18.42 21.30
CA SER A 374 -2.45 -17.40 22.28
C SER A 374 -1.46 -16.35 21.72
N ASN A 375 -0.70 -16.71 20.69
CA ASN A 375 0.25 -15.81 20.01
C ASN A 375 -0.35 -15.09 18.80
N GLU A 376 -1.63 -15.30 18.50
CA GLU A 376 -2.33 -14.59 17.44
C GLU A 376 -2.74 -13.18 17.90
N MET A 377 -2.97 -12.28 16.95
CA MET A 377 -3.46 -10.92 17.25
C MET A 377 -4.84 -10.96 17.90
N PHE A 378 -5.70 -11.85 17.39
CA PHE A 378 -7.02 -12.14 17.94
C PHE A 378 -7.21 -13.66 18.02
N SER A 379 -8.09 -14.11 18.91
CA SER A 379 -8.52 -15.51 18.90
C SER A 379 -9.09 -15.91 17.53
N TYR A 380 -8.99 -17.18 17.17
CA TYR A 380 -9.56 -17.67 15.91
C TYR A 380 -11.08 -17.49 15.87
N ARG A 381 -11.76 -17.55 17.03
CA ARG A 381 -13.20 -17.24 17.12
C ARG A 381 -13.50 -15.78 16.75
N THR A 382 -12.77 -14.82 17.32
CA THR A 382 -12.92 -13.40 17.00
C THR A 382 -12.63 -13.13 15.53
N THR A 383 -11.63 -13.82 14.97
CA THR A 383 -11.25 -13.71 13.57
C THR A 383 -12.37 -14.14 12.62
N ILE A 384 -12.98 -15.30 12.86
CA ILE A 384 -14.10 -15.79 12.04
C ILE A 384 -15.33 -14.88 12.17
N ILE A 385 -15.66 -14.43 13.38
CA ILE A 385 -16.77 -13.48 13.59
C ILE A 385 -16.49 -12.17 12.85
N GLY A 386 -15.27 -11.64 12.95
CA GLY A 386 -14.84 -10.44 12.25
C GLY A 386 -14.94 -10.57 10.73
N LEU A 387 -14.52 -11.71 10.17
CA LEU A 387 -14.68 -12.00 8.74
C LEU A 387 -16.15 -12.02 8.34
N ILE A 388 -16.99 -12.77 9.05
CA ILE A 388 -18.42 -12.89 8.72
C ILE A 388 -19.10 -11.52 8.77
N LEU A 389 -18.87 -10.74 9.84
CA LEU A 389 -19.45 -9.41 9.98
C LEU A 389 -18.96 -8.45 8.89
N SER A 390 -17.68 -8.50 8.54
CA SER A 390 -17.09 -7.63 7.52
C SER A 390 -17.59 -7.97 6.12
N TYR A 391 -17.60 -9.25 5.74
CA TYR A 391 -18.12 -9.69 4.45
C TYR A 391 -19.63 -9.47 4.34
N THR A 392 -20.39 -9.69 5.41
CA THR A 392 -21.83 -9.38 5.44
C THR A 392 -22.07 -7.87 5.32
N GLY A 393 -21.27 -7.05 6.00
CA GLY A 393 -21.31 -5.59 5.89
C GLY A 393 -21.01 -5.10 4.48
N MET A 394 -19.96 -5.63 3.83
CA MET A 394 -19.65 -5.33 2.44
C MET A 394 -20.74 -5.81 1.48
N ALA A 395 -21.29 -7.01 1.69
CA ALA A 395 -22.39 -7.55 0.88
C ALA A 395 -23.65 -6.67 1.00
N LEU A 396 -24.02 -6.28 2.22
CA LEU A 396 -25.14 -5.39 2.50
C LEU A 396 -24.92 -4.02 1.85
N TRP A 397 -23.72 -3.47 1.96
CA TRP A 397 -23.35 -2.21 1.33
C TRP A 397 -23.53 -2.29 -0.19
N LEU A 398 -22.99 -3.33 -0.84
CA LEU A 398 -23.13 -3.53 -2.30
C LEU A 398 -24.60 -3.71 -2.71
N TRP A 399 -25.37 -4.45 -1.92
CA TRP A 399 -26.81 -4.61 -2.16
C TRP A 399 -27.55 -3.27 -2.07
N LEU A 400 -27.25 -2.44 -1.07
CA LEU A 400 -27.82 -1.08 -0.93
C LEU A 400 -27.42 -0.16 -2.09
N THR A 401 -26.30 -0.43 -2.78
CA THR A 401 -25.91 0.27 -4.03
C THR A 401 -26.57 -0.28 -5.29
N THR A 402 -27.56 -1.18 -5.16
CA THR A 402 -28.29 -1.82 -6.28
C THR A 402 -27.45 -2.78 -7.12
N VAL A 403 -26.31 -3.25 -6.62
CA VAL A 403 -25.47 -4.24 -7.32
C VAL A 403 -26.19 -5.59 -7.35
N PRO A 404 -26.33 -6.24 -8.52
CA PRO A 404 -26.91 -7.58 -8.63
C PRO A 404 -26.16 -8.63 -7.80
N ALA A 405 -26.90 -9.55 -7.17
CA ALA A 405 -26.33 -10.59 -6.29
C ALA A 405 -25.16 -11.40 -6.90
N PRO A 406 -25.18 -11.80 -8.20
CA PRO A 406 -24.03 -12.50 -8.80
C PRO A 406 -22.76 -11.65 -8.83
N LEU A 407 -22.89 -10.34 -9.05
CA LEU A 407 -21.76 -9.41 -9.05
C LEU A 407 -21.25 -9.16 -7.63
N ILE A 408 -22.13 -9.15 -6.62
CA ILE A 408 -21.72 -9.10 -5.21
C ILE A 408 -20.83 -10.31 -4.88
N ALA A 409 -21.26 -11.52 -5.23
CA ALA A 409 -20.47 -12.72 -4.97
C ALA A 409 -19.10 -12.67 -5.66
N LEU A 410 -19.04 -12.21 -6.91
CA LEU A 410 -17.78 -12.04 -7.64
C LEU A 410 -16.89 -10.98 -6.98
N CYS A 411 -17.44 -9.82 -6.61
CA CYS A 411 -16.69 -8.76 -5.92
C CYS A 411 -16.11 -9.26 -4.61
N LEU A 412 -16.90 -9.97 -3.80
CA LEU A 412 -16.42 -10.51 -2.52
C LEU A 412 -15.40 -11.63 -2.70
N LEU A 413 -15.43 -12.40 -3.80
CA LEU A 413 -14.38 -13.38 -4.09
C LEU A 413 -13.04 -12.72 -4.43
N LEU A 414 -13.08 -11.53 -5.04
CA LEU A 414 -11.90 -10.78 -5.49
C LEU A 414 -11.34 -9.82 -4.41
N LEU A 415 -12.12 -9.54 -3.36
CA LEU A 415 -11.77 -8.71 -2.21
C LEU A 415 -11.29 -9.57 -1.04
#